data_AF-A0A383DLU0-F1
#
_entry.id   AF-A0A383DLU0-F1
#
_cell.length_a   1.000
_cell.length_b   1.000
_cell.length_c   1.000
_cell.angle_alpha   90.00
_cell.angle_beta   90.00
_cell.angle_gamma   90.00
#
_symmetry.space_group_name_H-M   'P 1'
#
loop_
_entity.id
_entity.type
_entity.pdbx_description
1 polymer ?
#
loop_
_entity_poly.entity_id
_entity_poly.type
_entity_poly.pdbx_seq_one_letter_code
_entity_poly.pdbx_strand_id
1 'polypeptide(L)'
;MKLLINIIRIVGITTAMGAVLFALACVGGGEPKNVYFNIRVAEGHSDLREMEANKSDTISIKVWVDTEGKVHLHGYDIELDIQPGTVASMEFEAV
;
A
#
# COMPACT_ATOMS: atom_id res chain seq x y z
N MET A 1 -12.62 14.27 -51.52
CA MET A 1 -11.64 15.00 -50.68
C MET A 1 -12.17 15.36 -49.28
N LYS A 2 -13.34 16.02 -49.15
CA LYS A 2 -13.94 16.39 -47.85
C LYS A 2 -14.20 15.20 -46.91
N LEU A 3 -14.66 14.06 -47.44
CA LEU A 3 -14.92 12.85 -46.66
C LEU A 3 -13.64 12.25 -46.05
N LEU A 4 -12.57 12.14 -46.84
CA LEU A 4 -11.25 11.68 -46.41
C LEU A 4 -10.66 12.59 -45.31
N ILE A 5 -10.78 13.90 -45.46
CA ILE A 5 -10.33 14.88 -44.45
C ILE A 5 -11.11 14.71 -43.14
N ASN A 6 -12.42 14.45 -43.21
CA ASN A 6 -13.24 14.22 -42.02
C ASN A 6 -12.90 12.90 -41.32
N ILE A 7 -12.62 11.83 -42.07
CA ILE A 7 -12.18 10.54 -41.50
C ILE A 7 -10.85 10.71 -40.77
N ILE A 8 -9.87 11.38 -41.39
CA ILE A 8 -8.56 11.63 -40.77
C ILE A 8 -8.71 12.44 -39.47
N ARG A 9 -9.59 13.44 -39.45
CA ARG A 9 -9.88 14.23 -38.24
C ARG A 9 -10.51 13.39 -37.13
N ILE A 10 -11.50 12.57 -37.46
CA ILE A 10 -12.17 11.70 -36.48
C ILE A 10 -11.16 10.71 -35.88
N VAL A 11 -10.35 10.05 -36.72
CA VAL A 11 -9.31 9.12 -36.27
C VAL A 11 -8.30 9.83 -35.36
N GLY A 12 -7.85 11.03 -35.75
CA GLY A 12 -6.93 11.82 -34.92
C GLY A 12 -7.51 12.15 -33.53
N ILE A 13 -8.78 12.57 -33.47
CA ILE A 13 -9.46 12.88 -32.21
C ILE A 13 -9.62 11.61 -31.35
N THR A 14 -10.02 10.49 -31.93
CA THR A 14 -10.21 9.24 -31.19
C THR A 14 -8.90 8.70 -30.62
N THR A 15 -7.81 8.78 -31.37
CA THR A 15 -6.49 8.31 -30.90
C THR A 15 -5.95 9.21 -29.79
N ALA A 16 -6.10 10.53 -29.91
CA ALA A 16 -5.69 11.47 -28.86
C ALA A 16 -6.51 11.27 -27.58
N MET A 17 -7.82 11.07 -27.69
CA MET A 17 -8.69 10.80 -26.53
C MET A 17 -8.30 9.48 -25.85
N GLY A 18 -8.02 8.43 -26.62
CA GLY A 18 -7.57 7.14 -26.09
C GLY A 18 -6.26 7.25 -25.31
N ALA A 19 -5.28 8.01 -25.82
CA ALA A 19 -4.00 8.23 -25.14
C ALA A 19 -4.16 8.97 -23.80
N VAL A 20 -5.03 9.98 -23.74
CA VAL A 20 -5.32 10.73 -22.50
C VAL A 20 -5.98 9.83 -21.45
N LEU A 21 -6.97 9.03 -21.86
CA LEU A 21 -7.64 8.09 -20.95
C LEU A 21 -6.67 7.02 -20.40
N PHE A 22 -5.74 6.54 -21.24
CA PHE A 22 -4.73 5.58 -20.81
C PHE A 22 -3.71 6.18 -19.83
N ALA A 23 -3.30 7.43 -20.05
CA ALA A 23 -2.41 8.14 -19.14
C ALA A 23 -3.07 8.38 -17.76
N LEU A 24 -4.35 8.74 -17.74
CA LEU A 24 -5.11 8.93 -16.49
C LEU A 24 -5.32 7.62 -15.72
N ALA A 25 -5.46 6.49 -16.41
CA ALA A 25 -5.58 5.17 -15.77
C ALA A 25 -4.29 4.74 -15.03
N CYS A 26 -3.12 5.23 -15.45
CA CYS A 26 -1.85 4.95 -14.78
C CYS A 26 -1.63 5.77 -13.49
N VAL A 27 -2.45 6.80 -13.24
CA VAL A 27 -2.40 7.65 -12.02
C VAL A 27 -3.42 7.15 -10.98
N GLY A 28 -3.61 5.83 -10.90
CA GLY A 28 -4.60 5.19 -10.02
C GLY A 28 -4.12 4.95 -8.59
N GLY A 29 -2.82 5.11 -8.30
CA GLY A 29 -2.28 5.09 -6.95
C GLY A 29 -2.13 6.51 -6.44
N GLY A 30 -2.77 6.84 -5.31
CA GLY A 30 -2.46 8.10 -4.62
C GLY A 30 -0.95 8.19 -4.30
N GLU A 31 -0.49 9.38 -3.94
CA GLU A 31 0.91 9.53 -3.52
C GLU A 31 1.21 8.59 -2.34
N PRO A 32 2.40 7.94 -2.32
CA PRO A 32 2.84 7.16 -1.19
C PRO A 32 2.69 7.90 0.13
N LYS A 33 2.21 7.21 1.15
CA LYS A 33 1.97 7.79 2.48
C LYS A 33 2.52 6.91 3.59
N ASN A 34 2.66 7.51 4.78
CA ASN A 34 2.94 6.74 5.98
C ASN A 34 1.66 6.11 6.53
N VAL A 35 1.68 4.81 6.77
CA VAL A 35 0.57 4.05 7.36
C VAL A 35 1.02 3.46 8.69
N TYR A 36 0.18 3.60 9.71
CA TYR A 36 0.53 3.22 11.09
C TYR A 36 -0.40 2.13 11.61
N PHE A 37 0.18 1.06 12.14
CA PHE A 37 -0.54 0.00 12.83
C PHE A 37 -0.02 -0.14 14.26
N ASN A 38 -0.93 -0.07 15.23
CA ASN A 38 -0.62 -0.36 16.63
C ASN A 38 -1.34 -1.65 17.00
N ILE A 39 -0.58 -2.64 17.45
CA ILE A 39 -1.07 -3.97 17.77
C ILE A 39 -0.78 -4.24 19.24
N ARG A 40 -1.81 -4.64 19.97
CA ARG A 40 -1.71 -5.12 21.34
C ARG A 40 -2.00 -6.61 21.38
N VAL A 41 -1.06 -7.37 21.92
CA VAL A 41 -1.25 -8.79 22.23
C VAL A 41 -1.27 -8.95 23.75
N ALA A 42 -2.37 -9.46 24.28
CA ALA A 42 -2.52 -9.71 25.71
C ALA A 42 -3.45 -10.90 25.96
N GLU A 43 -3.20 -11.65 27.03
CA GLU A 43 -4.05 -12.75 27.49
C GLU A 43 -4.32 -13.79 26.37
N GLY A 44 -3.35 -13.98 25.47
CA GLY A 44 -3.47 -14.90 24.32
C GLY A 44 -4.29 -14.36 23.14
N HIS A 45 -4.67 -13.08 23.16
CA HIS A 45 -5.47 -12.44 22.11
C HIS A 45 -4.77 -11.20 21.53
N SER A 46 -4.95 -10.95 20.22
CA SER A 46 -4.53 -9.71 19.57
C SER A 46 -5.73 -8.82 19.25
N ASP A 47 -5.57 -7.51 19.35
CA ASP A 47 -6.55 -6.52 18.85
C ASP A 47 -6.41 -6.21 17.34
N LEU A 48 -5.55 -6.97 16.66
CA LEU A 48 -5.25 -6.81 15.24
C LEU A 48 -6.53 -6.80 14.39
N ARG A 49 -6.59 -5.85 13.47
CA ARG A 49 -7.63 -5.72 12.45
C ARG A 49 -7.03 -5.89 11.07
N GLU A 50 -7.90 -5.88 10.06
CA GLU A 50 -7.47 -5.82 8.67
C GLU A 50 -6.51 -4.65 8.45
N MET A 51 -5.36 -4.96 7.85
CA MET A 51 -4.30 -4.01 7.55
C MET A 51 -4.28 -3.79 6.04
N GLU A 52 -4.51 -2.55 5.61
CA GLU A 52 -4.48 -2.17 4.21
C GLU A 52 -3.44 -1.09 3.97
N ALA A 53 -2.67 -1.24 2.91
CA ALA A 53 -1.71 -0.27 2.43
C ALA A 53 -1.60 -0.33 0.91
N ASN A 54 -1.25 0.79 0.30
CA ASN A 54 -0.92 0.82 -1.12
C ASN A 54 0.55 0.46 -1.32
N LYS A 55 0.86 0.02 -2.54
CA LYS A 55 2.25 -0.12 -2.96
C LYS A 55 3.01 1.19 -2.76
N SER A 56 4.24 1.05 -2.28
CA SER A 56 5.18 2.10 -1.90
C SER A 56 4.79 2.94 -0.68
N ASP A 57 3.70 2.62 0.03
CA ASP A 57 3.45 3.22 1.35
C ASP A 57 4.55 2.80 2.35
N THR A 58 4.97 3.73 3.19
CA THR A 58 5.85 3.42 4.33
C THR A 58 5.00 2.95 5.50
N ILE A 59 5.18 1.71 5.91
CA ILE A 59 4.41 1.08 6.98
C ILE A 59 5.20 1.13 8.26
N SER A 60 4.60 1.64 9.33
CA SER A 60 5.14 1.61 10.69
C SER A 60 4.22 0.76 11.57
N ILE A 61 4.72 -0.38 12.02
CA ILE A 61 4.00 -1.27 12.94
C ILE A 61 4.62 -1.15 14.32
N LYS A 62 3.80 -0.89 15.33
CA LYS A 62 4.17 -0.93 16.74
C LYS A 62 3.42 -2.07 17.41
N VAL A 63 4.15 -2.91 18.13
CA VAL A 63 3.59 -4.06 18.83
C VAL A 63 3.92 -3.98 20.31
N TRP A 64 2.90 -4.14 21.14
CA TRP A 64 3.01 -4.32 22.58
C TRP A 64 2.55 -5.72 22.96
N VAL A 65 3.22 -6.33 23.94
CA VAL A 65 2.93 -7.68 24.44
C VAL A 65 2.93 -7.71 25.98
N ASP A 66 2.09 -8.54 26.58
CA ASP A 66 2.07 -8.82 28.03
C ASP A 66 2.98 -9.99 28.44
N THR A 67 3.45 -10.76 27.45
CA THR A 67 4.28 -11.96 27.59
C THR A 67 5.41 -11.91 26.58
N GLU A 68 6.54 -12.55 26.90
CA GLU A 68 7.71 -12.55 26.01
C GLU A 68 7.38 -13.31 24.73
N GLY A 69 7.85 -12.79 23.59
CA GLY A 69 7.61 -13.45 22.32
C GLY A 69 8.39 -12.85 21.16
N LYS A 70 8.06 -13.36 19.97
CA LYS A 70 8.62 -12.92 18.69
C LYS A 70 7.49 -12.56 17.74
N VAL A 71 7.67 -11.48 17.00
CA VAL A 71 6.79 -11.12 15.87
C VAL A 71 7.57 -11.34 14.59
N HIS A 72 6.99 -12.08 13.67
CA HIS A 72 7.55 -12.33 12.34
C HIS A 72 6.55 -11.85 11.28
N LEU A 73 6.99 -10.91 10.45
CA LEU A 73 6.23 -10.43 9.30
C LEU A 73 6.61 -11.25 8.06
N HIS A 74 5.77 -12.23 7.74
CA HIS A 74 5.88 -12.99 6.50
C HIS A 74 5.79 -12.07 5.27
N GLY A 75 6.57 -12.38 4.24
CA GLY A 75 6.65 -11.60 3.00
C GLY A 75 7.75 -10.52 3.01
N TYR A 76 8.14 -10.03 4.18
CA TYR A 76 9.21 -9.02 4.33
C TYR A 76 10.46 -9.54 5.05
N ASP A 77 10.43 -10.76 5.59
CA ASP A 77 11.54 -11.39 6.33
C ASP A 77 12.04 -10.51 7.51
N ILE A 78 11.08 -9.91 8.23
CA ILE A 78 11.35 -9.07 9.41
C ILE A 78 10.93 -9.82 10.67
N GLU A 79 11.89 -10.02 11.58
CA GLU A 79 11.67 -10.61 12.90
C GLU A 79 12.01 -9.60 14.00
N LEU A 80 11.15 -9.50 15.02
CA LEU A 80 11.39 -8.70 16.22
C LEU A 80 11.20 -9.57 17.47
N ASP A 81 12.22 -9.59 18.33
CA ASP A 81 12.06 -10.02 19.72
C ASP A 81 11.32 -8.93 20.51
N ILE A 82 10.31 -9.32 21.29
CA ILE A 82 9.52 -8.39 22.09
C ILE A 82 9.50 -8.83 23.55
N GLN A 83 9.90 -7.89 24.41
CA GLN A 83 9.91 -8.07 25.85
C GLN A 83 8.59 -7.59 26.47
N PRO A 84 8.08 -8.27 27.52
CA PRO A 84 6.84 -7.87 28.19
C PRO A 84 6.85 -6.41 28.63
N GLY A 85 5.74 -5.70 28.40
CA GLY A 85 5.59 -4.32 28.83
C GLY A 85 6.34 -3.29 27.98
N THR A 86 7.06 -3.71 26.94
CA THR A 86 7.75 -2.82 25.99
C THR A 86 6.99 -2.71 24.68
N VAL A 87 7.29 -1.66 23.90
CA VAL A 87 6.80 -1.52 22.53
C VAL A 87 7.96 -1.76 21.58
N ALA A 88 7.84 -2.79 20.75
CA ALA A 88 8.74 -2.99 19.62
C ALA A 88 8.13 -2.35 18.37
N SER A 89 8.99 -1.91 17.43
CA SER A 89 8.55 -1.29 16.19
C SER A 89 9.35 -1.75 14.99
N MET A 90 8.68 -1.90 13.85
CA MET A 90 9.29 -2.09 12.54
C MET A 90 8.78 -1.04 11.56
N GLU A 91 9.62 -0.70 10.58
CA GLU A 91 9.27 0.18 9.47
C GLU A 91 9.74 -0.44 8.15
N PHE A 92 8.89 -0.45 7.13
CA PHE A 92 9.19 -1.01 5.81
C PHE A 92 8.33 -0.38 4.72
N GLU A 93 8.78 -0.44 3.47
CA GLU A 93 7.98 -0.01 2.31
C GLU A 93 7.12 -1.18 1.81
N ALA A 94 5.83 -0.93 1.55
CA ALA A 94 4.92 -1.94 1.01
C ALA A 94 5.20 -2.22 -0.48
N VAL A 95 5.32 -3.49 -0.88
CA VAL A 95 5.71 -3.89 -2.26
C VAL A 95 4.57 -4.40 -3.14
#